data_AF-A0A665VYW7-F1
#
_entry.id   AF-A0A665VYW7-F1
#
_cell.length_a   1.000
_cell.length_b   1.000
_cell.length_c   1.000
_cell.angle_alpha   90.00
_cell.angle_beta   90.00
_cell.angle_gamma   90.00
#
_symmetry.space_group_name_H-M   'P 1'
#
loop_
_entity.id
_entity.type
_entity.pdbx_description
1 polymer ?
#
loop_
_entity_poly.entity_id
_entity_poly.type
_entity_poly.pdbx_seq_one_letter_code
_entity_poly.pdbx_strand_id
1 'polypeptide(L)'
;NVLLLLLLWISLGSMTLCCCDQLADVVSPAPTDTRRDKEATPPVGLLPGETVVKEGRASILFPNANEVFYNPVQEFNRDLTCAVITEFARDLLAQRGVKVVVPGEKERVVVSLAEEMNDADVQMEEKNGAAVPAVTAAVGEKCELGLRVLEGLAASGLRSVRFALEVPGLQSVTANDFSAKAAALIARNAQYNGVEHLLQASCRDASMLMYEKRGKKERYDVIDLDPYGSPSSFLDAAVQAVSEGGLLCVTCTDMAVMAGNSGETCYSKYGSVSIKAKYCHEMALRIILHSLDQRAAVYQRYIQPLLSVSVDFYIRVFVRVFTGQATVKNSASMKYSAATGPPVGPECDQCGQRHQLGGPIWAEPIHNLAFVQRVLSAVSGNPSRFGTSKRIEGMLSMVTEELEDVPLYYTVDSLSSTIHCNTPPLLQFRSALLHAGHRVSLSHACKNAIKTDASPSVLWDIMRCWEKTNPVKREKLSQTSPAFKILSTEPGLEACFTVREDANPQSRKRHLTRFQENPQAFWGPKARAKSSGGSISMDLQDKRKKCQNKRKNQITDSSQLKNFPCKRFKQVSSAAIKKKKKKSFIQSNYEVESTKL
;
A
#
# COMPACT_ATOMS: atom_id res chain seq x y z
N ASN A 1 -16.46 -21.72 -46.10
CA ASN A 1 -16.90 -20.35 -46.40
C ASN A 1 -16.09 -19.26 -45.71
N VAL A 2 -14.93 -19.44 -45.08
CA VAL A 2 -13.56 -19.78 -45.54
C VAL A 2 -13.14 -19.23 -46.92
N LEU A 3 -12.25 -18.22 -46.84
CA LEU A 3 -11.28 -17.65 -47.80
C LEU A 3 -11.84 -16.95 -49.04
N LEU A 4 -11.70 -15.62 -49.20
CA LEU A 4 -10.44 -14.90 -49.45
C LEU A 4 -9.79 -15.32 -50.78
N LEU A 5 -10.17 -14.63 -51.85
CA LEU A 5 -9.32 -14.32 -53.00
C LEU A 5 -9.94 -13.07 -53.64
N LEU A 6 -9.28 -11.91 -53.51
CA LEU A 6 -8.29 -11.49 -54.50
C LEU A 6 -8.92 -11.44 -55.89
N LEU A 7 -9.21 -10.23 -56.37
CA LEU A 7 -8.59 -9.66 -57.58
C LEU A 7 -9.43 -8.50 -58.14
N LEU A 8 -8.72 -7.40 -58.43
CA LEU A 8 -9.01 -6.35 -59.41
C LEU A 8 -10.05 -5.29 -58.98
N TRP A 9 -9.78 -4.00 -58.72
CA TRP A 9 -8.74 -3.09 -59.23
C TRP A 9 -8.51 -3.23 -60.73
N ILE A 10 -9.12 -2.37 -61.55
CA ILE A 10 -8.47 -1.66 -62.68
C ILE A 10 -9.48 -0.77 -63.42
N SER A 11 -8.97 0.41 -63.81
CA SER A 11 -9.41 1.35 -64.85
C SER A 11 -10.16 2.59 -64.35
N LEU A 12 -9.47 3.68 -63.99
CA LEU A 12 -8.86 4.73 -64.87
C LEU A 12 -9.88 5.74 -65.40
N GLY A 13 -9.60 7.03 -65.16
CA GLY A 13 -10.27 8.13 -65.84
C GLY A 13 -10.06 9.51 -65.18
N SER A 14 -8.82 9.96 -65.09
CA SER A 14 -8.46 11.36 -64.78
C SER A 14 -8.70 12.26 -65.99
N MET A 15 -9.21 13.49 -65.81
CA MET A 15 -8.80 14.61 -66.67
C MET A 15 -9.04 15.99 -66.02
N THR A 16 -7.94 16.71 -65.92
CA THR A 16 -7.70 18.12 -65.57
C THR A 16 -8.22 19.07 -66.66
N LEU A 17 -8.64 20.31 -66.34
CA LEU A 17 -8.05 21.56 -66.86
C LEU A 17 -8.76 22.86 -66.40
N CYS A 18 -7.89 23.83 -66.13
CA CYS A 18 -7.99 25.29 -65.95
C CYS A 18 -8.99 26.05 -66.87
N CYS A 19 -9.65 27.12 -66.39
CA CYS A 19 -9.37 28.54 -66.73
C CYS A 19 -10.50 29.51 -66.27
N CYS A 20 -10.15 30.79 -66.11
CA CYS A 20 -10.98 31.97 -65.81
C CYS A 20 -12.28 32.10 -66.63
N ASP A 21 -13.34 32.68 -66.05
CA ASP A 21 -13.72 34.07 -66.32
C ASP A 21 -14.93 34.56 -65.50
N GLN A 22 -15.00 35.89 -65.41
CA GLN A 22 -15.94 36.76 -64.69
C GLN A 22 -17.41 36.59 -65.13
N LEU A 23 -18.37 36.89 -64.23
CA LEU A 23 -19.37 37.96 -64.40
C LEU A 23 -20.34 38.03 -63.21
N ALA A 24 -20.74 39.26 -62.94
CA ALA A 24 -21.53 39.74 -61.81
C ALA A 24 -23.04 39.55 -61.98
N ASP A 25 -23.75 39.64 -60.84
CA ASP A 25 -25.01 40.38 -60.58
C ASP A 25 -25.94 39.59 -59.64
N VAL A 26 -26.73 40.12 -58.70
CA VAL A 26 -26.84 41.36 -57.90
C VAL A 26 -28.01 41.07 -56.91
N VAL A 27 -28.16 41.87 -55.83
CA VAL A 27 -29.37 42.05 -54.97
C VAL A 27 -29.40 41.40 -53.56
N SER A 28 -28.87 42.17 -52.60
CA SER A 28 -29.50 42.71 -51.37
C SER A 28 -29.72 41.88 -50.08
N PRO A 29 -29.68 42.55 -48.90
CA PRO A 29 -29.26 41.96 -47.62
C PRO A 29 -30.40 41.78 -46.60
N ALA A 30 -30.25 40.81 -45.69
CA ALA A 30 -31.06 40.66 -44.47
C ALA A 30 -30.26 39.84 -43.41
N PRO A 31 -30.60 39.90 -42.11
CA PRO A 31 -29.70 40.36 -41.05
C PRO A 31 -28.93 39.24 -40.33
N THR A 32 -27.83 39.65 -39.70
CA THR A 32 -26.94 38.88 -38.83
C THR A 32 -27.67 38.27 -37.63
N ASP A 33 -27.78 36.95 -37.58
CA ASP A 33 -28.03 36.19 -36.36
C ASP A 33 -26.71 35.59 -35.87
N THR A 34 -26.17 36.17 -34.81
CA THR A 34 -24.90 35.74 -34.20
C THR A 34 -25.17 34.59 -33.21
N ARG A 35 -25.28 33.37 -33.74
CA ARG A 35 -25.01 32.18 -32.92
C ARG A 35 -23.51 32.12 -32.66
N ARG A 36 -23.10 32.48 -31.43
CA ARG A 36 -21.77 32.15 -30.91
C ARG A 36 -21.66 30.63 -30.84
N ASP A 37 -21.01 30.04 -31.83
CA ASP A 37 -20.41 28.72 -31.69
C ASP A 37 -19.46 28.77 -30.48
N LYS A 38 -19.67 27.85 -29.54
CA LYS A 38 -18.71 27.60 -28.48
C LYS A 38 -17.42 27.13 -29.14
N GLU A 39 -16.45 28.03 -29.20
CA GLU A 39 -15.06 27.74 -29.58
C GLU A 39 -14.59 26.51 -28.76
N ALA A 40 -14.50 25.36 -29.43
CA ALA A 40 -13.84 24.21 -28.87
C ALA A 40 -12.35 24.55 -28.75
N THR A 41 -11.83 24.50 -27.52
CA THR A 41 -10.41 24.64 -27.23
C THR A 41 -9.63 23.72 -28.17
N PRO A 42 -8.56 24.18 -28.86
CA PRO A 42 -7.79 23.33 -29.74
C PRO A 42 -7.29 22.09 -28.98
N PRO A 43 -7.30 20.90 -29.60
CA PRO A 43 -6.84 19.70 -28.94
C PRO A 43 -5.39 19.90 -28.49
N VAL A 44 -5.10 19.64 -27.21
CA VAL A 44 -3.74 19.73 -26.67
C VAL A 44 -2.86 18.77 -27.46
N GLY A 45 -2.07 19.33 -28.38
CA GLY A 45 -1.14 18.57 -29.21
C GLY A 45 0.03 18.04 -28.37
N LEU A 46 0.61 16.94 -28.85
CA LEU A 46 1.89 16.44 -28.34
C LEU A 46 3.00 17.44 -28.66
N LEU A 47 3.79 17.82 -27.66
CA LEU A 47 5.02 18.57 -27.91
C LEU A 47 6.10 17.63 -28.48
N PRO A 48 7.09 18.15 -29.22
CA PRO A 48 8.20 17.34 -29.72
C PRO A 48 8.89 16.55 -28.61
N GLY A 49 8.97 15.22 -28.75
CA GLY A 49 9.58 14.32 -27.77
C GLY A 49 8.64 13.80 -26.68
N GLU A 50 7.38 14.24 -26.64
CA GLU A 50 6.41 13.72 -25.69
C GLU A 50 5.90 12.32 -26.09
N THR A 51 5.68 11.47 -25.09
CA THR A 51 5.02 10.17 -25.25
C THR A 51 3.71 10.15 -24.48
N VAL A 52 2.75 9.33 -24.93
CA VAL A 52 1.49 9.13 -24.22
C VAL A 52 1.56 7.81 -23.47
N VAL A 53 1.33 7.85 -22.16
CA VAL A 53 1.14 6.66 -21.34
C VAL A 53 -0.33 6.53 -21.02
N LYS A 54 -0.91 5.35 -21.28
CA LYS A 54 -2.30 5.05 -20.94
C LYS A 54 -2.35 4.11 -19.74
N GLU A 55 -3.18 4.43 -18.76
CA GLU A 55 -3.47 3.55 -17.63
C GLU A 55 -4.91 3.79 -17.16
N GLY A 56 -5.68 2.69 -17.06
CA GLY A 56 -7.12 2.80 -16.84
C GLY A 56 -7.77 3.63 -17.94
N ARG A 57 -8.54 4.66 -17.56
CA ARG A 57 -9.14 5.61 -18.51
C ARG A 57 -8.27 6.84 -18.78
N ALA A 58 -7.21 7.03 -18.01
CA ALA A 58 -6.34 8.19 -18.13
C ALA A 58 -5.30 8.02 -19.25
N SER A 59 -5.04 9.11 -19.97
CA SER A 59 -3.93 9.23 -20.91
C SER A 59 -3.06 10.41 -20.50
N ILE A 60 -1.83 10.18 -20.07
CA ILE A 60 -0.92 11.24 -19.60
C ILE A 60 0.20 11.50 -20.60
N LEU A 61 0.48 12.79 -20.81
CA LEU A 61 1.60 13.29 -21.58
C LEU A 61 2.88 13.15 -20.75
N PHE A 62 3.95 12.66 -21.38
CA PHE A 62 5.23 12.40 -20.74
C PHE A 62 6.37 13.13 -21.46
N PRO A 63 6.96 14.20 -20.86
CA PRO A 63 7.93 15.08 -21.52
C PRO A 63 9.31 14.46 -21.78
N ASN A 64 9.62 13.33 -21.14
CA ASN A 64 10.70 12.36 -21.43
C ASN A 64 10.85 11.46 -20.18
N ALA A 65 11.43 10.26 -20.31
CA ALA A 65 11.49 9.25 -19.22
C ALA A 65 12.19 9.71 -17.92
N ASN A 66 12.91 10.84 -17.94
CA ASN A 66 13.76 11.32 -16.84
C ASN A 66 13.20 12.55 -16.09
N GLU A 67 12.15 13.22 -16.58
CA GLU A 67 11.75 14.53 -16.02
C GLU A 67 10.60 14.46 -15.01
N VAL A 68 9.61 13.61 -15.27
CA VAL A 68 8.46 13.42 -14.38
C VAL A 68 8.29 11.94 -14.08
N PHE A 69 7.87 11.61 -12.87
CA PHE A 69 7.82 10.22 -12.44
C PHE A 69 6.57 9.50 -12.91
N TYR A 70 6.78 8.30 -13.47
CA TYR A 70 5.75 7.28 -13.64
C TYR A 70 6.32 5.90 -13.32
N ASN A 71 5.55 5.15 -12.53
CA ASN A 71 5.84 3.77 -12.18
C ASN A 71 4.63 2.89 -12.52
N PRO A 72 4.73 2.01 -13.55
CA PRO A 72 3.65 1.09 -13.90
C PRO A 72 3.36 0.07 -12.78
N VAL A 73 4.34 -0.21 -11.91
CA VAL A 73 4.14 -1.11 -10.75
C VAL A 73 3.08 -0.59 -9.77
N GLN A 74 2.81 0.72 -9.80
CA GLN A 74 1.83 1.38 -8.93
C GLN A 74 0.39 1.35 -9.49
N GLU A 75 0.13 0.70 -10.63
CA GLU A 75 -1.23 0.57 -11.20
C GLU A 75 -2.19 -0.07 -10.19
N PHE A 76 -1.77 -1.14 -9.51
CA PHE A 76 -2.57 -1.78 -8.45
C PHE A 76 -2.93 -0.81 -7.32
N ASN A 77 -1.99 0.05 -6.90
CA ASN A 77 -2.24 1.04 -5.85
C ASN A 77 -3.33 2.03 -6.28
N ARG A 78 -3.25 2.50 -7.53
CA ARG A 78 -4.21 3.46 -8.10
C ARG A 78 -5.58 2.82 -8.32
N ASP A 79 -5.64 1.60 -8.87
CA ASP A 79 -6.87 0.83 -9.03
C ASP A 79 -7.56 0.59 -7.67
N LEU A 80 -6.81 0.09 -6.69
CA LEU A 80 -7.32 -0.17 -5.34
C LEU A 80 -7.83 1.14 -4.69
N THR A 81 -7.10 2.24 -4.87
CA THR A 81 -7.52 3.54 -4.34
C THR A 81 -8.82 4.02 -4.99
N CYS A 82 -8.98 3.88 -6.31
CA CYS A 82 -10.24 4.23 -6.98
C CYS A 82 -11.41 3.39 -6.47
N ALA A 83 -11.20 2.08 -6.25
CA ALA A 83 -12.21 1.19 -5.68
C ALA A 83 -12.60 1.61 -4.26
N VAL A 84 -11.62 1.86 -3.38
CA VAL A 84 -11.86 2.28 -1.99
C VAL A 84 -12.56 3.64 -1.93
N ILE A 85 -12.12 4.64 -2.71
CA ILE A 85 -12.79 5.95 -2.74
C ILE A 85 -14.21 5.82 -3.25
N THR A 86 -14.48 4.92 -4.21
CA THR A 86 -15.84 4.71 -4.72
C THR A 86 -16.78 4.15 -3.66
N GLU A 87 -16.34 3.16 -2.87
CA GLU A 87 -17.16 2.66 -1.75
C GLU A 87 -17.32 3.71 -0.65
N PHE A 88 -16.26 4.45 -0.34
CA PHE A 88 -16.35 5.57 0.60
C PHE A 88 -17.33 6.67 0.12
N ALA A 89 -17.33 6.97 -1.18
CA ALA A 89 -18.26 7.91 -1.79
C ALA A 89 -19.70 7.43 -1.62
N ARG A 90 -19.99 6.14 -1.78
CA ARG A 90 -21.34 5.60 -1.53
C ARG A 90 -21.79 5.86 -0.10
N ASP A 91 -20.93 5.56 0.88
CA ASP A 91 -21.27 5.71 2.29
C ASP A 91 -21.49 7.18 2.67
N LEU A 92 -20.58 8.08 2.29
CA LEU A 92 -20.65 9.48 2.67
C LEU A 92 -21.70 10.27 1.87
N LEU A 93 -21.82 10.00 0.57
CA LEU A 93 -22.74 10.76 -0.29
C LEU A 93 -24.20 10.33 -0.10
N ALA A 94 -24.46 9.08 0.32
CA ALA A 94 -25.80 8.66 0.74
C ALA A 94 -26.31 9.54 1.90
N GLN A 95 -25.45 9.86 2.87
CA GLN A 95 -25.78 10.78 3.97
C GLN A 95 -26.04 12.22 3.51
N ARG A 96 -25.53 12.59 2.32
CA ARG A 96 -25.76 13.89 1.67
C ARG A 96 -26.93 13.86 0.67
N GLY A 97 -27.71 12.76 0.62
CA GLY A 97 -28.83 12.61 -0.31
C GLY A 97 -28.42 12.38 -1.77
N VAL A 98 -27.19 11.95 -2.02
CA VAL A 98 -26.63 11.72 -3.35
C VAL A 98 -26.43 10.22 -3.59
N LYS A 99 -27.01 9.70 -4.67
CA LYS A 99 -26.87 8.30 -5.08
C LYS A 99 -25.71 8.16 -6.07
N VAL A 100 -24.69 7.41 -5.67
CA VAL A 100 -23.52 7.12 -6.51
C VAL A 100 -23.84 6.05 -7.55
N VAL A 101 -23.61 6.36 -8.82
CA VAL A 101 -23.80 5.43 -9.95
C VAL A 101 -22.44 5.06 -10.54
N VAL A 102 -22.15 3.75 -10.60
CA VAL A 102 -20.91 3.22 -11.19
C VAL A 102 -21.22 2.52 -12.50
N PRO A 103 -20.56 2.89 -13.62
CA PRO A 103 -20.76 2.24 -14.91
C PRO A 103 -20.45 0.73 -14.85
N GLY A 104 -21.39 -0.10 -15.32
CA GLY A 104 -21.24 -1.56 -15.39
C GLY A 104 -21.60 -2.32 -14.10
N GLU A 105 -22.06 -1.64 -13.05
CA GLU A 105 -22.61 -2.28 -11.86
C GLU A 105 -24.15 -2.32 -11.92
N LYS A 106 -24.76 -3.44 -11.48
CA LYS A 106 -26.21 -3.49 -11.21
C LYS A 106 -26.52 -2.64 -9.99
N GLU A 107 -27.72 -2.05 -9.94
CA GLU A 107 -28.14 -1.24 -8.78
C GLU A 107 -27.97 -2.02 -7.47
N ARG A 108 -27.26 -1.41 -6.52
CA ARG A 108 -27.11 -1.91 -5.16
C ARG A 108 -27.91 -0.99 -4.25
N VAL A 109 -28.86 -1.56 -3.51
CA VAL A 109 -29.54 -0.84 -2.43
C VAL A 109 -28.53 -0.72 -1.28
N VAL A 110 -28.08 0.50 -1.00
CA VAL A 110 -27.24 0.79 0.16
C VAL A 110 -28.17 0.84 1.38
N VAL A 111 -28.16 -0.21 2.20
CA VAL A 111 -28.82 -0.17 3.51
C VAL A 111 -27.88 0.56 4.46
N SER A 112 -28.24 1.77 4.86
CA SER A 112 -27.53 2.49 5.92
C SER A 112 -27.78 1.80 7.25
N LEU A 113 -26.83 0.98 7.70
CA LEU A 113 -26.79 0.54 9.10
C LEU A 113 -26.28 1.74 9.92
N ALA A 114 -27.21 2.53 10.45
CA ALA A 114 -26.88 3.48 11.50
C ALA A 114 -26.48 2.68 12.75
N GLU A 115 -25.28 2.92 13.26
CA GLU A 115 -24.84 2.33 14.53
C GLU A 115 -25.68 2.88 15.68
N GLU A 116 -26.08 1.98 16.57
CA GLU A 116 -26.93 2.21 17.74
C GLU A 116 -26.29 3.24 18.69
N MET A 117 -26.94 4.40 18.85
CA MET A 117 -26.74 5.28 19.99
C MET A 117 -28.03 5.32 20.80
N ASN A 118 -27.97 4.66 21.96
CA ASN A 118 -28.84 4.68 23.14
C ASN A 118 -30.25 5.28 23.04
N ASP A 119 -31.22 4.40 23.32
CA ASP A 119 -32.59 4.70 23.74
C ASP A 119 -32.66 5.79 24.82
N ALA A 120 -33.36 6.88 24.50
CA ALA A 120 -34.37 7.48 25.36
C ALA A 120 -35.19 8.52 24.58
N ASP A 121 -36.48 8.22 24.44
CA ASP A 121 -37.60 9.13 24.17
C ASP A 121 -37.62 10.01 22.91
N VAL A 122 -38.23 9.51 21.83
CA VAL A 122 -39.20 10.31 21.04
C VAL A 122 -40.30 9.39 20.48
N GLN A 123 -41.55 9.72 20.80
CA GLN A 123 -42.77 9.06 20.33
C GLN A 123 -42.94 9.18 18.80
N MET A 124 -43.51 8.12 18.21
CA MET A 124 -43.86 8.02 16.79
C MET A 124 -44.84 9.11 16.35
N GLU A 125 -44.44 9.89 15.34
CA GLU A 125 -45.37 10.42 14.34
C GLU A 125 -45.03 9.79 12.98
N GLU A 126 -45.91 8.91 12.50
CA GLU A 126 -45.94 8.49 11.10
C GLU A 126 -46.28 9.69 10.22
N LYS A 127 -45.29 10.20 9.48
CA LYS A 127 -45.53 10.99 8.28
C LYS A 127 -45.00 10.26 7.06
N ASN A 128 -45.94 9.71 6.30
CA ASN A 128 -45.80 9.42 4.88
C ASN A 128 -45.20 10.64 4.17
N GLY A 129 -43.92 10.58 3.82
CA GLY A 129 -43.20 11.61 3.08
C GLY A 129 -42.59 11.00 1.83
N ALA A 130 -43.11 11.38 0.67
CA ALA A 130 -42.59 11.00 -0.65
C ALA A 130 -41.06 11.18 -0.72
N ALA A 131 -40.36 10.15 -1.22
CA ALA A 131 -38.92 10.15 -1.38
C ALA A 131 -38.47 11.37 -2.21
N VAL A 132 -37.71 12.27 -1.59
CA VAL A 132 -37.01 13.38 -2.24
C VAL A 132 -36.14 12.78 -3.37
N PRO A 133 -36.12 13.34 -4.58
CA PRO A 133 -35.34 12.79 -5.68
C PRO A 133 -33.85 12.82 -5.32
N ALA A 134 -33.27 11.65 -5.08
CA ALA A 134 -31.85 11.51 -4.79
C ALA A 134 -31.05 11.98 -6.02
N VAL A 135 -30.24 13.04 -5.85
CA VAL A 135 -29.36 13.51 -6.91
C VAL A 135 -28.41 12.36 -7.26
N THR A 136 -28.42 11.91 -8.51
CA THR A 136 -27.48 10.88 -8.96
C THR A 136 -26.14 11.52 -9.31
N ALA A 137 -25.05 10.89 -8.90
CA ALA A 137 -23.72 11.31 -9.30
C ALA A 137 -23.01 10.22 -10.11
N ALA A 138 -22.65 10.57 -11.34
CA ALA A 138 -21.89 9.71 -12.25
C ALA A 138 -20.40 10.10 -12.27
N VAL A 139 -19.63 9.31 -13.01
CA VAL A 139 -18.19 9.52 -13.22
C VAL A 139 -17.97 10.65 -14.24
N GLY A 140 -16.99 11.53 -14.00
CA GLY A 140 -16.66 12.63 -14.90
C GLY A 140 -17.59 13.86 -14.78
N GLU A 141 -18.65 13.77 -13.99
CA GLU A 141 -19.58 14.88 -13.73
C GLU A 141 -19.26 15.55 -12.39
N LYS A 142 -19.38 16.88 -12.36
CA LYS A 142 -19.23 17.65 -11.12
C LYS A 142 -20.48 17.52 -10.27
N CYS A 143 -20.32 17.01 -9.05
CA CYS A 143 -21.37 16.94 -8.04
C CYS A 143 -21.13 18.01 -6.97
N GLU A 144 -22.01 19.01 -6.85
CA GLU A 144 -21.81 20.11 -5.89
C GLU A 144 -21.85 19.67 -4.41
N LEU A 145 -22.53 18.57 -4.11
CA LEU A 145 -22.53 17.92 -2.78
C LEU A 145 -21.48 16.80 -2.67
N GLY A 146 -20.65 16.66 -3.71
CA GLY A 146 -19.69 15.59 -3.89
C GLY A 146 -18.45 15.70 -3.00
N LEU A 147 -17.51 14.79 -3.24
CA LEU A 147 -16.26 14.71 -2.50
C LEU A 147 -15.25 15.76 -2.98
N ARG A 148 -14.58 16.39 -2.02
CA ARG A 148 -13.36 17.17 -2.29
C ARG A 148 -12.14 16.31 -2.01
N VAL A 149 -11.34 16.08 -3.04
CA VAL A 149 -10.20 15.16 -2.99
C VAL A 149 -8.91 15.95 -3.14
N LEU A 150 -7.92 15.66 -2.30
CA LEU A 150 -6.54 16.14 -2.44
C LEU A 150 -5.62 14.98 -2.77
N GLU A 151 -4.87 15.08 -3.88
CA GLU A 151 -3.63 14.33 -4.07
C GLU A 151 -2.46 15.24 -3.69
N GLY A 152 -1.81 14.94 -2.56
CA GLY A 152 -0.79 15.84 -2.00
C GLY A 152 0.52 15.90 -2.79
N LEU A 153 0.88 14.81 -3.48
CA LEU A 153 2.13 14.66 -4.23
C LEU A 153 1.87 14.02 -5.61
N ALA A 154 1.34 14.81 -6.54
CA ALA A 154 0.72 14.33 -7.77
C ALA A 154 1.68 14.00 -8.92
N ALA A 155 2.90 14.53 -8.94
CA ALA A 155 3.86 14.36 -10.02
C ALA A 155 3.28 14.66 -11.42
N SER A 156 2.89 13.64 -12.19
CA SER A 156 2.24 13.82 -13.51
C SER A 156 0.75 14.12 -13.43
N GLY A 157 0.12 13.93 -12.26
CA GLY A 157 -1.32 14.02 -12.08
C GLY A 157 -2.08 12.76 -12.49
N LEU A 158 -1.39 11.66 -12.83
CA LEU A 158 -2.05 10.42 -13.30
C LEU A 158 -3.15 9.94 -12.36
N ARG A 159 -2.86 9.86 -11.05
CA ARG A 159 -3.83 9.38 -10.06
C ARG A 159 -5.02 10.33 -9.96
N SER A 160 -4.80 11.65 -9.90
CA SER A 160 -5.88 12.63 -9.93
C SER A 160 -6.72 12.60 -11.21
N VAL A 161 -6.11 12.44 -12.39
CA VAL A 161 -6.85 12.28 -13.66
C VAL A 161 -7.69 11.00 -13.63
N ARG A 162 -7.15 9.90 -13.11
CA ARG A 162 -7.91 8.67 -12.90
C ARG A 162 -9.06 8.86 -11.92
N PHE A 163 -8.88 9.61 -10.83
CA PHE A 163 -9.98 9.95 -9.94
C PHE A 163 -11.11 10.65 -10.70
N ALA A 164 -10.79 11.70 -11.48
CA ALA A 164 -11.79 12.42 -12.26
C ALA A 164 -12.52 11.53 -13.29
N LEU A 165 -11.84 10.53 -13.88
CA LEU A 165 -12.37 9.65 -14.93
C LEU A 165 -12.97 8.33 -14.45
N GLU A 166 -12.79 7.95 -13.18
CA GLU A 166 -13.12 6.61 -12.68
C GLU A 166 -13.84 6.60 -11.32
N VAL A 167 -13.82 7.72 -10.59
CA VAL A 167 -14.52 7.88 -9.30
C VAL A 167 -15.75 8.79 -9.48
N PRO A 168 -16.95 8.29 -9.18
CA PRO A 168 -18.18 9.09 -9.23
C PRO A 168 -18.33 10.00 -8.00
N GLY A 169 -19.17 11.03 -8.10
CA GLY A 169 -19.54 11.86 -6.95
C GLY A 169 -18.45 12.83 -6.51
N LEU A 170 -17.58 13.25 -7.42
CA LEU A 170 -16.55 14.24 -7.13
C LEU A 170 -17.10 15.66 -7.26
N GLN A 171 -16.81 16.51 -6.27
CA GLN A 171 -16.98 17.95 -6.39
C GLN A 171 -15.74 18.59 -6.99
N SER A 172 -14.56 18.19 -6.53
CA SER A 172 -13.28 18.68 -7.02
C SER A 172 -12.13 17.75 -6.65
N VAL A 173 -11.08 17.79 -7.48
CA VAL A 173 -9.80 17.13 -7.24
C VAL A 173 -8.71 18.20 -7.29
N THR A 174 -8.02 18.40 -6.17
CA THR A 174 -6.82 19.23 -6.11
C THR A 174 -5.60 18.33 -6.26
N ALA A 175 -4.87 18.49 -7.36
CA ALA A 175 -3.65 17.76 -7.66
C ALA A 175 -2.44 18.66 -7.38
N ASN A 176 -1.74 18.41 -6.27
CA ASN A 176 -0.64 19.26 -5.81
C ASN A 176 0.73 18.65 -6.09
N ASP A 177 1.69 19.46 -6.54
CA ASP A 177 3.11 19.12 -6.50
C ASP A 177 3.96 20.35 -6.15
N PHE A 178 5.10 20.14 -5.51
CA PHE A 178 6.02 21.22 -5.18
C PHE A 178 6.74 21.79 -6.43
N SER A 179 6.90 20.97 -7.47
CA SER A 179 7.57 21.36 -8.70
C SER A 179 6.63 22.12 -9.63
N ALA A 180 6.98 23.35 -10.01
CA ALA A 180 6.25 24.13 -11.00
C ALA A 180 6.10 23.40 -12.35
N LYS A 181 7.11 22.60 -12.75
CA LYS A 181 7.03 21.76 -13.95
C LYS A 181 5.99 20.66 -13.81
N ALA A 182 5.89 20.04 -12.63
CA ALA A 182 4.89 19.01 -12.34
C ALA A 182 3.50 19.62 -12.32
N ALA A 183 3.30 20.76 -11.65
CA ALA A 183 2.03 21.49 -11.65
C ALA A 183 1.56 21.89 -13.07
N ALA A 184 2.47 22.38 -13.91
CA ALA A 184 2.16 22.68 -15.32
C ALA A 184 1.78 21.41 -16.11
N LEU A 185 2.47 20.28 -15.85
CA LEU A 185 2.13 19.02 -16.49
C LEU A 185 0.77 18.47 -16.02
N ILE A 186 0.45 18.61 -14.73
CA ILE A 186 -0.87 18.26 -14.19
C ILE A 186 -1.97 19.03 -14.93
N ALA A 187 -1.81 20.35 -15.09
CA ALA A 187 -2.77 21.18 -15.81
C ALA A 187 -2.94 20.72 -17.28
N ARG A 188 -1.82 20.48 -17.99
CA ARG A 188 -1.88 19.97 -19.37
C ARG A 188 -2.53 18.59 -19.46
N ASN A 189 -2.26 17.70 -18.51
CA ASN A 189 -2.90 16.39 -18.47
C ASN A 189 -4.40 16.48 -18.14
N ALA A 190 -4.81 17.44 -17.30
CA ALA A 190 -6.21 17.73 -17.05
C ALA A 190 -6.94 18.13 -18.35
N GLN A 191 -6.34 19.06 -19.09
CA GLN A 191 -6.86 19.55 -20.37
C GLN A 191 -6.89 18.45 -21.43
N TYR A 192 -5.81 17.67 -21.56
CA TYR A 192 -5.72 16.57 -22.52
C TYR A 192 -6.78 15.48 -22.29
N ASN A 193 -7.19 15.25 -21.05
CA ASN A 193 -8.24 14.29 -20.70
C ASN A 193 -9.64 14.94 -20.59
N GLY A 194 -9.77 16.24 -20.80
CA GLY A 194 -11.05 16.96 -20.70
C GLY A 194 -11.66 16.97 -19.29
N VAL A 195 -10.83 17.04 -18.24
CA VAL A 195 -11.27 16.99 -16.83
C VAL A 195 -10.98 18.25 -16.03
N GLU A 196 -10.70 19.37 -16.70
CA GLU A 196 -10.36 20.66 -16.05
C GLU A 196 -11.49 21.22 -15.16
N HIS A 197 -12.74 20.85 -15.43
CA HIS A 197 -13.90 21.24 -14.62
C HIS A 197 -13.95 20.53 -13.26
N LEU A 198 -13.22 19.43 -13.11
CA LEU A 198 -13.10 18.66 -11.86
C LEU A 198 -11.71 18.81 -11.23
N LEU A 199 -10.66 18.86 -12.05
CA LEU A 199 -9.28 18.71 -11.62
C LEU A 199 -8.50 20.03 -11.72
N GLN A 200 -8.03 20.50 -10.57
CA GLN A 200 -7.24 21.71 -10.45
C GLN A 200 -5.80 21.39 -10.05
N ALA A 201 -4.83 21.86 -10.84
CA ALA A 201 -3.42 21.80 -10.50
C ALA A 201 -3.07 22.80 -9.39
N SER A 202 -2.17 22.41 -8.48
CA SER A 202 -1.63 23.27 -7.43
C SER A 202 -0.11 23.13 -7.36
N CYS A 203 0.60 24.25 -7.17
CA CYS A 203 2.06 24.30 -7.06
C CYS A 203 2.48 24.75 -5.66
N ARG A 204 2.42 23.86 -4.67
CA ARG A 204 2.64 24.21 -3.26
C ARG A 204 3.38 23.13 -2.48
N ASP A 205 3.92 23.52 -1.33
CA ASP A 205 4.26 22.55 -0.30
C ASP A 205 2.96 21.87 0.20
N ALA A 206 2.97 20.54 0.21
CA ALA A 206 1.79 19.75 0.53
C ALA A 206 1.29 19.96 1.97
N SER A 207 2.21 20.10 2.93
CA SER A 207 1.86 20.35 4.33
C SER A 207 1.26 21.74 4.51
N MET A 208 1.84 22.76 3.87
CA MET A 208 1.30 24.12 3.90
C MET A 208 -0.10 24.19 3.28
N LEU A 209 -0.31 23.57 2.12
CA LEU A 209 -1.64 23.51 1.48
C LEU A 209 -2.67 22.84 2.41
N MET A 210 -2.30 21.75 3.08
CA MET A 210 -3.19 21.07 4.03
C MET A 210 -3.49 21.94 5.25
N TYR A 211 -2.49 22.62 5.83
CA TYR A 211 -2.72 23.52 6.96
C TYR A 211 -3.67 24.68 6.62
N GLU A 212 -3.57 25.22 5.42
CA GLU A 212 -4.49 26.28 4.97
C GLU A 212 -5.92 25.77 4.79
N LYS A 213 -6.09 24.47 4.51
CA LYS A 213 -7.40 23.84 4.32
C LYS A 213 -7.96 23.16 5.58
N ARG A 214 -7.43 23.47 6.77
CA ARG A 214 -7.94 22.94 8.05
C ARG A 214 -9.26 23.56 8.52
N GLY A 215 -9.72 24.65 7.90
CA GLY A 215 -10.99 25.30 8.21
C GLY A 215 -12.17 24.36 7.99
N LYS A 216 -13.15 24.33 8.92
CA LYS A 216 -14.25 23.32 8.95
C LYS A 216 -14.97 23.16 7.60
N LYS A 217 -15.19 24.27 6.87
CA LYS A 217 -15.85 24.26 5.56
C LYS A 217 -14.92 24.02 4.38
N GLU A 218 -13.60 24.01 4.56
CA GLU A 218 -12.59 23.92 3.50
C GLU A 218 -11.85 22.58 3.45
N ARG A 219 -11.99 21.75 4.49
CA ARG A 219 -11.34 20.43 4.61
C ARG A 219 -11.66 19.51 3.44
N TYR A 220 -10.71 18.66 3.09
CA TYR A 220 -10.90 17.64 2.07
C TYR A 220 -11.63 16.42 2.64
N ASP A 221 -12.54 15.84 1.87
CA ASP A 221 -13.20 14.59 2.23
C ASP A 221 -12.29 13.38 2.03
N VAL A 222 -11.36 13.48 1.09
CA VAL A 222 -10.32 12.49 0.83
C VAL A 222 -8.97 13.16 0.69
N ILE A 223 -7.95 12.65 1.38
CA ILE A 223 -6.55 13.05 1.17
C ILE A 223 -5.72 11.81 0.84
N ASP A 224 -5.06 11.82 -0.32
CA ASP A 224 -4.10 10.81 -0.73
C ASP A 224 -2.66 11.33 -0.59
N LEU A 225 -1.89 10.66 0.26
CA LEU A 225 -0.46 10.86 0.44
C LEU A 225 0.31 9.66 -0.12
N ASP A 226 0.98 9.87 -1.26
CA ASP A 226 1.80 8.86 -1.93
C ASP A 226 3.26 9.33 -2.14
N PRO A 227 4.00 9.66 -1.07
CA PRO A 227 5.36 10.19 -1.19
C PRO A 227 6.38 9.08 -1.49
N TYR A 228 7.55 9.52 -1.95
CA TYR A 228 8.72 8.65 -1.97
C TYR A 228 9.30 8.48 -0.58
N GLY A 229 9.38 7.24 -0.13
CA GLY A 229 9.92 6.89 1.16
C GLY A 229 8.87 7.07 2.25
N SER A 230 9.08 8.08 3.11
CA SER A 230 8.29 8.27 4.33
C SER A 230 7.22 9.34 4.14
N PRO A 231 5.98 9.10 4.60
CA PRO A 231 4.96 10.14 4.70
C PRO A 231 5.03 10.97 5.99
N SER A 232 5.97 10.67 6.90
CA SER A 232 6.03 11.24 8.25
C SER A 232 5.91 12.76 8.35
N SER A 233 6.44 13.52 7.36
CA SER A 233 6.40 14.99 7.32
C SER A 233 5.03 15.57 6.97
N PHE A 234 4.11 14.75 6.45
CA PHE A 234 2.80 15.17 5.95
C PHE A 234 1.65 14.73 6.87
N LEU A 235 1.89 13.72 7.73
CA LEU A 235 0.85 13.09 8.53
C LEU A 235 0.13 14.07 9.45
N ASP A 236 0.86 14.99 10.08
CA ASP A 236 0.29 15.95 11.04
C ASP A 236 -0.69 16.94 10.38
N ALA A 237 -0.30 17.48 9.23
CA ALA A 237 -1.15 18.35 8.44
C ALA A 237 -2.37 17.60 7.87
N ALA A 238 -2.18 16.34 7.45
CA ALA A 238 -3.26 15.52 6.88
C ALA A 238 -4.37 15.20 7.90
N VAL A 239 -4.02 14.80 9.13
CA VAL A 239 -5.03 14.52 10.17
C VAL A 239 -5.83 15.76 10.59
N GLN A 240 -5.34 16.97 10.31
CA GLN A 240 -6.08 18.21 10.54
C GLN A 240 -6.91 18.66 9.34
N ALA A 241 -6.39 18.44 8.12
CA ALA A 241 -7.00 18.90 6.87
C ALA A 241 -8.11 17.97 6.34
N VAL A 242 -8.18 16.73 6.82
CA VAL A 242 -9.26 15.80 6.47
C VAL A 242 -10.54 16.14 7.24
N SER A 243 -11.68 16.08 6.55
CA SER A 243 -13.00 16.37 7.10
C SER A 243 -13.40 15.37 8.19
N GLU A 244 -14.48 15.67 8.91
CA GLU A 244 -15.01 14.77 9.94
C GLU A 244 -15.50 13.47 9.30
N GLY A 245 -14.94 12.33 9.74
CA GLY A 245 -15.18 11.04 9.12
C GLY A 245 -14.63 10.91 7.70
N GLY A 246 -13.77 11.85 7.26
CA GLY A 246 -13.11 11.83 5.96
C GLY A 246 -12.06 10.74 5.84
N LEU A 247 -11.65 10.43 4.61
CA LEU A 247 -10.75 9.33 4.26
C LEU A 247 -9.31 9.83 4.08
N LEU A 248 -8.38 9.26 4.83
CA LEU A 248 -6.95 9.38 4.59
C LEU A 248 -6.42 8.10 3.92
N CYS A 249 -5.72 8.28 2.82
CA CYS A 249 -5.04 7.21 2.12
C CYS A 249 -3.52 7.47 2.17
N VAL A 250 -2.75 6.60 2.82
CA VAL A 250 -1.31 6.84 3.06
C VAL A 250 -0.46 5.69 2.55
N THR A 251 0.47 5.97 1.63
CA THR A 251 1.49 5.03 1.15
C THR A 251 2.82 5.26 1.88
N CYS A 252 3.49 4.18 2.28
CA CYS A 252 4.89 4.23 2.71
C CYS A 252 5.73 3.29 1.84
N THR A 253 6.83 3.80 1.28
CA THR A 253 7.78 3.00 0.50
C THR A 253 9.13 2.82 1.19
N ASP A 254 9.28 3.29 2.43
CA ASP A 254 10.50 3.16 3.23
C ASP A 254 10.55 1.87 4.06
N MET A 255 10.12 0.76 3.45
CA MET A 255 10.10 -0.57 4.07
C MET A 255 11.47 -1.02 4.59
N ALA A 256 12.58 -0.52 4.04
CA ALA A 256 13.89 -0.80 4.59
C ALA A 256 14.02 -0.33 6.05
N VAL A 257 13.47 0.83 6.38
CA VAL A 257 13.43 1.37 7.75
C VAL A 257 12.41 0.58 8.57
N MET A 258 11.17 0.49 8.09
CA MET A 258 10.07 -0.10 8.84
C MET A 258 10.20 -1.62 9.05
N ALA A 259 10.98 -2.32 8.22
CA ALA A 259 11.25 -3.75 8.36
C ALA A 259 12.43 -4.08 9.30
N GLY A 260 12.92 -3.11 10.07
CA GLY A 260 13.89 -3.33 11.14
C GLY A 260 15.35 -3.12 10.77
N ASN A 261 15.70 -2.61 9.59
CA ASN A 261 17.12 -2.36 9.28
C ASN A 261 17.70 -1.18 10.05
N SER A 262 16.86 -0.19 10.40
CA SER A 262 17.27 0.98 11.18
C SER A 262 16.14 1.39 12.14
N GLY A 263 16.13 0.77 13.33
CA GLY A 263 15.13 1.04 14.37
C GLY A 263 15.12 2.50 14.84
N GLU A 264 16.30 3.13 14.94
CA GLU A 264 16.45 4.54 15.32
C GLU A 264 15.83 5.49 14.28
N THR A 265 16.02 5.18 12.99
CA THR A 265 15.37 5.96 11.92
C THR A 265 13.85 5.74 11.89
N CYS A 266 13.39 4.54 12.25
CA CYS A 266 11.96 4.27 12.40
C CYS A 266 11.39 5.11 13.54
N TYR A 267 12.09 5.17 14.68
CA TYR A 267 11.70 5.95 15.83
C TYR A 267 11.60 7.44 15.51
N SER A 268 12.63 8.01 14.86
CA SER A 268 12.64 9.44 14.55
C SER A 268 11.54 9.88 13.57
N LYS A 269 11.09 8.97 12.69
CA LYS A 269 10.02 9.27 11.71
C LYS A 269 8.62 8.99 12.24
N TYR A 270 8.46 7.88 12.95
CA TYR A 270 7.15 7.29 13.25
C TYR A 270 6.83 7.19 14.74
N GLY A 271 7.76 7.53 15.63
CA GLY A 271 7.58 7.37 17.07
C GLY A 271 7.60 5.89 17.53
N SER A 272 8.14 4.99 16.71
CA SER A 272 8.13 3.54 16.95
C SER A 272 9.45 2.88 16.58
N VAL A 273 9.87 1.88 17.34
CA VAL A 273 11.07 1.09 17.05
C VAL A 273 10.71 -0.17 16.28
N SER A 274 11.06 -0.22 15.00
CA SER A 274 10.97 -1.44 14.19
C SER A 274 12.04 -2.47 14.58
N ILE A 275 11.71 -3.76 14.53
CA ILE A 275 12.65 -4.86 14.77
C ILE A 275 12.75 -5.78 13.54
N LYS A 276 13.89 -6.47 13.40
CA LYS A 276 14.09 -7.46 12.34
C LYS A 276 13.33 -8.73 12.67
N ALA A 277 12.10 -8.82 12.19
CA ALA A 277 11.25 -9.98 12.38
C ALA A 277 10.68 -10.49 11.05
N LYS A 278 10.14 -11.71 11.06
CA LYS A 278 9.47 -12.29 9.89
C LYS A 278 8.13 -11.63 9.60
N TYR A 279 7.48 -11.12 10.64
CA TYR A 279 6.26 -10.32 10.58
C TYR A 279 6.47 -8.84 10.26
N CYS A 280 7.64 -8.47 9.73
CA CYS A 280 8.03 -7.08 9.53
C CYS A 280 7.06 -6.27 8.65
N HIS A 281 6.40 -6.91 7.68
CA HIS A 281 5.43 -6.23 6.81
C HIS A 281 4.16 -5.83 7.57
N GLU A 282 3.62 -6.70 8.43
CA GLU A 282 2.47 -6.33 9.25
C GLU A 282 2.87 -5.38 10.37
N MET A 283 4.05 -5.57 10.98
CA MET A 283 4.58 -4.61 11.94
C MET A 283 4.68 -3.21 11.31
N ALA A 284 5.12 -3.10 10.06
CA ALA A 284 5.17 -1.82 9.35
C ALA A 284 3.77 -1.19 9.17
N LEU A 285 2.74 -1.97 8.81
CA LEU A 285 1.35 -1.50 8.76
C LEU A 285 0.91 -0.96 10.14
N ARG A 286 1.22 -1.69 11.21
CA ARG A 286 0.86 -1.29 12.58
C ARG A 286 1.66 -0.07 13.07
N ILE A 287 2.90 0.11 12.62
CA ILE A 287 3.71 1.31 12.92
C ILE A 287 3.09 2.56 12.28
N ILE A 288 2.71 2.51 11.00
CA ILE A 288 2.13 3.70 10.35
C ILE A 288 0.75 4.04 10.94
N LEU A 289 -0.06 3.04 11.29
CA LEU A 289 -1.33 3.25 11.99
C LEU A 289 -1.12 3.90 13.36
N HIS A 290 -0.18 3.40 14.16
CA HIS A 290 0.20 4.02 15.44
C HIS A 290 0.66 5.48 15.24
N SER A 291 1.51 5.72 14.25
CA SER A 291 2.04 7.05 13.92
C SER A 291 0.94 8.04 13.50
N LEU A 292 -0.10 7.57 12.81
CA LEU A 292 -1.29 8.35 12.46
C LEU A 292 -2.17 8.63 13.68
N ASP A 293 -2.45 7.60 14.48
CA ASP A 293 -3.27 7.69 15.69
C ASP A 293 -2.69 8.69 16.69
N GLN A 294 -1.39 8.61 16.98
CA GLN A 294 -0.71 9.54 17.89
C GLN A 294 -0.82 11.01 17.44
N ARG A 295 -0.73 11.26 16.12
CA ARG A 295 -0.86 12.63 15.58
C ARG A 295 -2.30 13.10 15.62
N ALA A 296 -3.27 12.24 15.30
CA ALA A 296 -4.67 12.57 15.41
C ALA A 296 -5.08 12.87 16.87
N ALA A 297 -4.58 12.06 17.82
CA ALA A 297 -4.90 12.15 19.24
C ALA A 297 -4.60 13.52 19.86
N VAL A 298 -3.48 14.15 19.46
CA VAL A 298 -3.11 15.52 19.90
C VAL A 298 -4.19 16.55 19.57
N TYR A 299 -4.99 16.30 18.53
CA TYR A 299 -6.10 17.15 18.10
C TYR A 299 -7.46 16.66 18.57
N GLN A 300 -7.52 15.76 19.56
CA GLN A 300 -8.75 15.10 20.02
C GLN A 300 -9.48 14.32 18.91
N ARG A 301 -8.70 13.85 17.93
CA ARG A 301 -9.18 13.03 16.82
C ARG A 301 -8.63 11.61 16.95
N TYR A 302 -9.34 10.64 16.40
CA TYR A 302 -8.91 9.25 16.35
C TYR A 302 -9.06 8.69 14.95
N ILE A 303 -8.31 7.64 14.65
CA ILE A 303 -8.38 6.95 13.36
C ILE A 303 -9.24 5.69 13.45
N GLN A 304 -9.91 5.35 12.36
CA GLN A 304 -10.57 4.07 12.18
C GLN A 304 -10.01 3.41 10.90
N PRO A 305 -9.18 2.35 11.02
CA PRO A 305 -8.67 1.63 9.87
C PRO A 305 -9.78 0.97 9.05
N LEU A 306 -9.77 1.17 7.74
CA LEU A 306 -10.68 0.51 6.78
C LEU A 306 -9.99 -0.65 6.07
N LEU A 307 -8.77 -0.43 5.57
CA LEU A 307 -7.99 -1.41 4.84
C LEU A 307 -6.51 -1.07 4.96
N SER A 308 -5.68 -2.08 5.17
CA SER A 308 -4.23 -1.96 5.30
C SER A 308 -3.58 -3.06 4.48
N VAL A 309 -2.69 -2.76 3.54
CA VAL A 309 -2.11 -3.78 2.66
C VAL A 309 -0.60 -3.61 2.51
N SER A 310 0.13 -4.71 2.60
CA SER A 310 1.53 -4.79 2.17
C SER A 310 1.60 -5.35 0.75
N VAL A 311 2.16 -4.58 -0.18
CA VAL A 311 2.08 -4.84 -1.60
C VAL A 311 3.42 -4.56 -2.27
N ASP A 312 4.02 -5.58 -2.86
CA ASP A 312 5.32 -5.52 -3.53
C ASP A 312 6.45 -4.97 -2.63
N PHE A 313 6.62 -3.65 -2.63
CA PHE A 313 7.70 -2.92 -1.95
C PHE A 313 7.19 -1.75 -1.09
N TYR A 314 5.87 -1.58 -0.99
CA TYR A 314 5.24 -0.52 -0.22
C TYR A 314 4.17 -1.09 0.71
N ILE A 315 3.78 -0.29 1.68
CA ILE A 315 2.57 -0.49 2.47
C ILE A 315 1.59 0.63 2.20
N ARG A 316 0.30 0.34 2.30
CA ARG A 316 -0.78 1.28 2.06
C ARG A 316 -1.84 1.12 3.13
N VAL A 317 -2.26 2.22 3.74
CA VAL A 317 -3.34 2.24 4.73
C VAL A 317 -4.43 3.22 4.31
N PHE A 318 -5.67 2.83 4.55
CA PHE A 318 -6.87 3.63 4.35
C PHE A 318 -7.56 3.75 5.70
N VAL A 319 -7.67 4.97 6.22
CA VAL A 319 -8.25 5.23 7.55
C VAL A 319 -9.27 6.35 7.48
N ARG A 320 -10.35 6.26 8.25
CA ARG A 320 -11.22 7.41 8.52
C ARG A 320 -10.71 8.17 9.73
N VAL A 321 -10.97 9.48 9.79
CA VAL A 321 -10.54 10.32 10.92
C VAL A 321 -11.74 11.04 11.53
N PHE A 322 -12.00 10.77 12.79
CA PHE A 322 -13.13 11.32 13.54
C PHE A 322 -12.66 12.16 14.73
N THR A 323 -13.52 13.02 15.24
CA THR A 323 -13.32 13.78 16.47
C THR A 323 -13.99 13.05 17.63
N GLY A 324 -13.26 12.81 18.72
CA GLY A 324 -13.82 12.07 19.86
C GLY A 324 -12.85 11.99 21.04
N GLN A 325 -13.01 12.88 22.01
CA GLN A 325 -12.14 12.96 23.19
C GLN A 325 -12.16 11.67 24.03
N ALA A 326 -13.34 11.05 24.21
CA ALA A 326 -13.48 9.81 24.97
C ALA A 326 -12.71 8.67 24.28
N THR A 327 -12.89 8.49 22.98
CA THR A 327 -12.17 7.48 22.19
C THR A 327 -10.65 7.69 22.24
N VAL A 328 -10.18 8.93 22.12
CA VAL A 328 -8.74 9.25 22.25
C VAL A 328 -8.19 8.90 23.62
N LYS A 329 -8.92 9.21 24.70
CA LYS A 329 -8.54 8.80 26.06
C LYS A 329 -8.53 7.28 26.19
N ASN A 330 -9.44 6.59 25.52
CA ASN A 330 -9.48 5.12 25.50
C ASN A 330 -8.30 4.51 24.74
N SER A 331 -7.82 5.14 23.65
CA SER A 331 -6.59 4.72 22.96
C SER A 331 -5.35 4.78 23.87
N ALA A 332 -5.35 5.66 24.87
CA ALA A 332 -4.35 5.70 25.94
C ALA A 332 -4.69 4.78 27.13
N SER A 333 -5.94 4.32 27.24
CA SER A 333 -6.46 3.60 28.41
C SER A 333 -6.13 2.10 28.37
N MET A 334 -4.83 1.82 28.47
CA MET A 334 -4.35 0.84 29.45
C MET A 334 -3.71 1.54 30.68
N LYS A 335 -3.91 2.86 30.83
CA LYS A 335 -3.19 3.71 31.79
C LYS A 335 -4.11 4.83 32.28
N TYR A 336 -4.18 5.11 33.57
CA TYR A 336 -3.22 6.01 34.21
C TYR A 336 -2.30 5.30 35.22
N SER A 337 -1.68 4.18 34.84
CA SER A 337 -0.48 3.70 35.54
C SER A 337 0.75 3.94 34.67
N ALA A 338 1.92 4.06 35.30
CA ALA A 338 3.20 3.88 34.61
C ALA A 338 3.12 2.56 33.81
N ALA A 339 3.73 2.52 32.63
CA ALA A 339 3.83 1.27 31.90
C ALA A 339 4.53 0.24 32.81
N THR A 340 3.78 -0.70 33.38
CA THR A 340 4.35 -1.96 33.80
C THR A 340 4.99 -2.52 32.53
N GLY A 341 6.24 -2.95 32.63
CA GLY A 341 6.98 -3.51 31.48
C GLY A 341 6.16 -4.59 30.78
N PRO A 342 6.64 -5.11 29.63
CA PRO A 342 5.92 -6.16 28.93
C PRO A 342 5.53 -7.27 29.93
N PRO A 343 4.34 -7.89 29.83
CA PRO A 343 3.85 -8.88 30.81
C PRO A 343 4.66 -10.20 30.80
N VAL A 344 5.83 -10.17 30.16
CA VAL A 344 6.76 -11.29 29.98
C VAL A 344 8.11 -10.92 30.61
N GLY A 345 8.84 -11.94 31.06
CA GLY A 345 10.18 -11.77 31.60
C GLY A 345 11.19 -11.23 30.56
N PRO A 346 12.43 -10.95 30.98
CA PRO A 346 13.50 -10.50 30.08
C PRO A 346 13.93 -11.60 29.09
N GLU A 347 13.60 -12.86 29.36
CA GLU A 347 13.99 -14.03 28.59
C GLU A 347 12.76 -14.84 28.14
N CYS A 348 12.89 -15.49 26.99
CA CYS A 348 11.83 -16.32 26.41
C CYS A 348 11.76 -17.68 27.10
N ASP A 349 10.58 -18.06 27.59
CA ASP A 349 10.35 -19.32 28.32
C ASP A 349 10.66 -20.58 27.49
N GLN A 350 10.64 -20.47 26.15
CA GLN A 350 10.81 -21.61 25.24
C GLN A 350 12.28 -21.87 24.86
N CYS A 351 13.10 -20.81 24.82
CA CYS A 351 14.48 -20.91 24.35
C CYS A 351 15.51 -20.20 25.23
N GLY A 352 15.08 -19.55 26.31
CA GLY A 352 15.92 -18.80 27.25
C GLY A 352 16.81 -17.74 26.59
N GLN A 353 16.40 -17.18 25.47
CA GLN A 353 17.08 -16.04 24.83
C GLN A 353 16.40 -14.74 25.26
N ARG A 354 17.16 -13.64 25.25
CA ARG A 354 16.62 -12.32 25.62
C ARG A 354 15.59 -11.82 24.61
N HIS A 355 14.50 -11.25 25.12
CA HIS A 355 13.52 -10.57 24.29
C HIS A 355 14.10 -9.29 23.66
N GLN A 356 13.76 -9.06 22.39
CA GLN A 356 13.93 -7.77 21.76
C GLN A 356 12.64 -6.98 21.91
N LEU A 357 12.75 -5.71 22.31
CA LEU A 357 11.60 -4.82 22.43
C LEU A 357 11.46 -3.98 21.16
N GLY A 358 10.29 -4.05 20.53
CA GLY A 358 9.89 -3.21 19.41
C GLY A 358 8.54 -2.54 19.68
N GLY A 359 8.25 -1.48 18.93
CA GLY A 359 7.04 -0.67 19.10
C GLY A 359 7.30 0.71 19.73
N PRO A 360 6.24 1.39 20.21
CA PRO A 360 4.83 0.97 20.20
C PRO A 360 4.27 0.78 18.78
N ILE A 361 3.30 -0.12 18.62
CA ILE A 361 2.59 -0.36 17.34
C ILE A 361 1.08 -0.40 17.59
N TRP A 362 0.29 -0.24 16.53
CA TRP A 362 -1.17 -0.40 16.58
C TRP A 362 -1.55 -1.85 16.93
N ALA A 363 -2.29 -2.03 18.02
CA ALA A 363 -2.68 -3.35 18.53
C ALA A 363 -4.01 -3.85 17.95
N GLU A 364 -4.96 -2.94 17.72
CA GLU A 364 -6.32 -3.20 17.26
C GLU A 364 -6.39 -3.76 15.82
N PRO A 365 -7.58 -4.17 15.34
CA PRO A 365 -7.79 -4.55 13.94
C PRO A 365 -7.29 -3.48 12.97
N ILE A 366 -6.72 -3.94 11.85
CA ILE A 366 -6.15 -3.08 10.80
C ILE A 366 -7.05 -2.97 9.56
N HIS A 367 -8.24 -3.57 9.62
CA HIS A 367 -9.25 -3.63 8.57
C HIS A 367 -10.64 -3.44 9.17
N ASN A 368 -11.57 -2.93 8.36
CA ASN A 368 -13.01 -3.04 8.61
C ASN A 368 -13.57 -4.07 7.62
N LEU A 369 -13.86 -5.28 8.09
CA LEU A 369 -14.23 -6.40 7.20
C LEU A 369 -15.50 -6.12 6.39
N ALA A 370 -16.50 -5.44 6.96
CA ALA A 370 -17.70 -5.06 6.24
C ALA A 370 -17.40 -4.13 5.06
N PHE A 371 -16.54 -3.12 5.26
CA PHE A 371 -16.09 -2.23 4.20
C PHE A 371 -15.28 -2.98 3.14
N VAL A 372 -14.33 -3.84 3.56
CA VAL A 372 -13.51 -4.65 2.64
C VAL A 372 -14.37 -5.57 1.78
N GLN A 373 -15.39 -6.21 2.35
CA GLN A 373 -16.34 -7.05 1.62
C GLN A 373 -17.15 -6.26 0.59
N ARG A 374 -17.54 -5.00 0.87
CA ARG A 374 -18.19 -4.13 -0.12
C ARG A 374 -17.26 -3.81 -1.28
N VAL A 375 -16.00 -3.45 -1.01
CA VAL A 375 -14.99 -3.18 -2.04
C VAL A 375 -14.74 -4.44 -2.89
N LEU A 376 -14.55 -5.60 -2.25
CA LEU A 376 -14.37 -6.88 -2.92
C LEU A 376 -15.57 -7.21 -3.82
N SER A 377 -16.79 -7.06 -3.30
CA SER A 377 -18.02 -7.31 -4.06
C SER A 377 -18.16 -6.36 -5.25
N ALA A 378 -17.78 -5.09 -5.11
CA ALA A 378 -17.79 -4.11 -6.20
C ALA A 378 -16.82 -4.49 -7.32
N VAL A 379 -15.58 -4.84 -6.97
CA VAL A 379 -14.57 -5.23 -7.95
C VAL A 379 -14.90 -6.56 -8.62
N SER A 380 -15.33 -7.58 -7.87
CA SER A 380 -15.75 -8.87 -8.42
C SER A 380 -17.01 -8.77 -9.28
N GLY A 381 -17.92 -7.84 -8.96
CA GLY A 381 -19.13 -7.59 -9.74
C GLY A 381 -18.90 -6.85 -11.06
N ASN A 382 -17.75 -6.21 -11.22
CA ASN A 382 -17.37 -5.47 -12.43
C ASN A 382 -15.87 -5.68 -12.76
N PRO A 383 -15.47 -6.90 -13.18
CA PRO A 383 -14.06 -7.28 -13.30
C PRO A 383 -13.32 -6.56 -14.44
N SER A 384 -14.04 -5.95 -15.39
CA SER A 384 -13.47 -5.14 -16.47
C SER A 384 -13.17 -3.69 -16.05
N ARG A 385 -13.58 -3.28 -14.84
CA ARG A 385 -13.42 -1.89 -14.39
C ARG A 385 -11.96 -1.48 -14.24
N PHE A 386 -11.12 -2.38 -13.73
CA PHE A 386 -9.71 -2.12 -13.47
C PHE A 386 -8.80 -3.16 -14.10
N GLY A 387 -7.62 -2.74 -14.56
CA GLY A 387 -6.60 -3.64 -15.14
C GLY A 387 -6.12 -4.68 -14.12
N THR A 388 -6.08 -4.31 -12.85
CA THR A 388 -5.63 -5.21 -11.76
C THR A 388 -6.77 -5.85 -10.96
N SER A 389 -8.01 -5.90 -11.47
CA SER A 389 -9.19 -6.44 -10.75
C SER A 389 -8.95 -7.83 -10.15
N LYS A 390 -8.34 -8.77 -10.89
CA LYS A 390 -8.02 -10.12 -10.40
C LYS A 390 -7.05 -10.12 -9.21
N ARG A 391 -6.11 -9.16 -9.19
CA ARG A 391 -5.15 -8.98 -8.11
C ARG A 391 -5.82 -8.38 -6.88
N ILE A 392 -6.73 -7.42 -7.08
CA ILE A 392 -7.53 -6.83 -6.00
C ILE A 392 -8.42 -7.90 -5.39
N GLU A 393 -9.14 -8.68 -6.20
CA GLU A 393 -9.96 -9.80 -5.73
C GLU A 393 -9.15 -10.79 -4.90
N GLY A 394 -7.99 -11.24 -5.40
CA GLY A 394 -7.14 -12.18 -4.68
C GLY A 394 -6.57 -11.62 -3.36
N MET A 395 -6.16 -10.35 -3.34
CA MET A 395 -5.66 -9.67 -2.14
C MET A 395 -6.76 -9.49 -1.10
N LEU A 396 -7.90 -8.91 -1.48
CA LEU A 396 -9.00 -8.65 -0.56
C LEU A 396 -9.65 -9.94 -0.06
N SER A 397 -9.69 -11.00 -0.88
CA SER A 397 -10.14 -12.31 -0.42
C SER A 397 -9.25 -12.87 0.70
N MET A 398 -7.93 -12.68 0.64
CA MET A 398 -7.06 -13.07 1.76
C MET A 398 -7.32 -12.23 3.00
N VAL A 399 -7.48 -10.92 2.83
CA VAL A 399 -7.80 -10.00 3.92
C VAL A 399 -9.09 -10.41 4.64
N THR A 400 -10.12 -10.85 3.90
CA THR A 400 -11.38 -11.33 4.50
C THR A 400 -11.28 -12.71 5.17
N GLU A 401 -10.21 -13.48 4.88
CA GLU A 401 -9.95 -14.79 5.48
C GLU A 401 -9.00 -14.71 6.69
N GLU A 402 -8.46 -13.52 6.97
CA GLU A 402 -7.52 -13.27 8.07
C GLU A 402 -8.21 -13.19 9.44
N LEU A 403 -7.52 -13.67 10.46
CA LEU A 403 -7.87 -13.39 11.86
C LEU A 403 -7.53 -11.94 12.15
N GLU A 404 -8.53 -11.11 12.41
CA GLU A 404 -8.39 -9.67 12.64
C GLU A 404 -7.93 -9.33 14.07
N ASP A 405 -8.32 -10.17 15.03
CA ASP A 405 -8.04 -10.07 16.47
C ASP A 405 -6.66 -10.61 16.85
N VAL A 406 -5.97 -11.29 15.93
CA VAL A 406 -4.63 -11.84 16.15
C VAL A 406 -3.59 -10.95 15.47
N PRO A 407 -2.78 -10.20 16.24
CA PRO A 407 -1.74 -9.36 15.67
C PRO A 407 -0.51 -10.17 15.24
N LEU A 408 0.10 -9.72 14.15
CA LEU A 408 1.32 -10.31 13.58
C LEU A 408 1.11 -11.76 13.14
N TYR A 409 2.18 -12.41 12.68
CA TYR A 409 2.12 -13.77 12.19
C TYR A 409 3.44 -14.52 12.42
N TYR A 410 3.35 -15.84 12.36
CA TYR A 410 4.50 -16.73 12.25
C TYR A 410 4.73 -17.10 10.80
N THR A 411 5.95 -17.49 10.45
CA THR A 411 6.19 -18.17 9.18
C THR A 411 6.75 -19.55 9.46
N VAL A 412 6.17 -20.56 8.80
CA VAL A 412 6.51 -21.97 9.05
C VAL A 412 7.99 -22.24 8.76
N ASP A 413 8.54 -21.62 7.72
CA ASP A 413 9.97 -21.68 7.39
C ASP A 413 10.85 -21.14 8.51
N SER A 414 10.41 -20.10 9.22
CA SER A 414 11.17 -19.53 10.32
C SER A 414 11.12 -20.42 11.55
N LEU A 415 9.98 -21.04 11.86
CA LEU A 415 9.88 -22.00 12.95
C LEU A 415 10.80 -23.18 12.68
N SER A 416 10.75 -23.75 11.47
CA SER A 416 11.64 -24.84 11.06
C SER A 416 13.11 -24.45 11.08
N SER A 417 13.44 -23.25 10.58
CA SER A 417 14.82 -22.75 10.57
C SER A 417 15.39 -22.56 11.97
N THR A 418 14.56 -22.21 12.96
CA THR A 418 14.99 -22.03 14.35
C THR A 418 15.44 -23.35 14.98
N ILE A 419 14.79 -24.47 14.65
CA ILE A 419 15.12 -25.80 15.19
C ILE A 419 15.89 -26.69 14.19
N HIS A 420 16.25 -26.15 13.03
CA HIS A 420 17.00 -26.83 11.96
C HIS A 420 16.31 -28.08 11.37
N CYS A 421 14.97 -28.11 11.33
CA CYS A 421 14.21 -29.20 10.70
C CYS A 421 13.73 -28.86 9.28
N ASN A 422 13.23 -29.87 8.56
CA ASN A 422 12.51 -29.65 7.32
C ASN A 422 11.17 -28.94 7.58
N THR A 423 10.70 -28.17 6.61
CA THR A 423 9.47 -27.38 6.77
C THR A 423 8.23 -28.25 6.54
N PRO A 424 7.30 -28.33 7.50
CA PRO A 424 6.04 -29.02 7.27
C PRO A 424 5.25 -28.34 6.15
N PRO A 425 4.57 -29.12 5.28
CA PRO A 425 3.63 -28.58 4.32
C PRO A 425 2.61 -27.65 5.00
N LEU A 426 2.36 -26.49 4.39
CA LEU A 426 1.53 -25.43 4.97
C LEU A 426 0.15 -25.94 5.44
N LEU A 427 -0.50 -26.79 4.65
CA LEU A 427 -1.81 -27.35 4.99
C LEU A 427 -1.74 -28.36 6.14
N GLN A 428 -0.67 -29.15 6.27
CA GLN A 428 -0.48 -30.07 7.38
C GLN A 428 -0.26 -29.31 8.68
N PHE A 429 0.61 -28.29 8.67
CA PHE A 429 0.85 -27.45 9.85
C PHE A 429 -0.42 -26.70 10.28
N ARG A 430 -1.16 -26.16 9.32
CA ARG A 430 -2.47 -25.54 9.57
C ARG A 430 -3.48 -26.54 10.14
N SER A 431 -3.49 -27.78 9.65
CA SER A 431 -4.38 -28.83 10.16
C SER A 431 -4.01 -29.24 11.58
N ALA A 432 -2.72 -29.28 11.92
CA ALA A 432 -2.26 -29.54 13.29
C ALA A 432 -2.76 -28.48 14.28
N LEU A 433 -2.73 -27.19 13.90
CA LEU A 433 -3.31 -26.12 14.71
C LEU A 433 -4.82 -26.28 14.89
N LEU A 434 -5.55 -26.61 13.82
CA LEU A 434 -6.99 -26.82 13.86
C LEU A 434 -7.39 -28.04 14.71
N HIS A 435 -6.64 -29.14 14.61
CA HIS A 435 -6.85 -30.33 15.45
C HIS A 435 -6.51 -30.06 16.92
N ALA A 436 -5.56 -29.16 17.20
CA ALA A 436 -5.27 -28.68 18.55
C ALA A 436 -6.32 -27.69 19.09
N GLY A 437 -7.41 -27.42 18.36
CA GLY A 437 -8.52 -26.57 18.80
C GLY A 437 -8.29 -25.07 18.61
N HIS A 438 -7.27 -24.67 17.85
CA HIS A 438 -6.93 -23.26 17.64
C HIS A 438 -7.46 -22.71 16.32
N ARG A 439 -7.81 -21.42 16.30
CA ARG A 439 -8.17 -20.72 15.08
C ARG A 439 -6.91 -20.42 14.29
N VAL A 440 -7.02 -20.48 12.96
CA VAL A 440 -5.87 -20.23 12.11
C VAL A 440 -6.28 -19.55 10.81
N SER A 441 -5.49 -18.58 10.35
CA SER A 441 -5.58 -17.96 9.03
C SER A 441 -4.20 -17.87 8.37
N LEU A 442 -4.18 -17.61 7.07
CA LEU A 442 -2.95 -17.14 6.39
C LEU A 442 -2.94 -15.61 6.45
N SER A 443 -1.80 -14.97 6.15
CA SER A 443 -1.75 -13.50 6.05
C SER A 443 -1.43 -13.00 4.65
N HIS A 444 -2.12 -11.95 4.20
CA HIS A 444 -1.86 -11.22 2.97
C HIS A 444 -0.47 -10.58 2.95
N ALA A 445 0.09 -10.27 4.13
CA ALA A 445 1.35 -9.54 4.23
C ALA A 445 2.59 -10.41 3.92
N CYS A 446 2.49 -11.73 3.97
CA CYS A 446 3.60 -12.63 3.65
C CYS A 446 3.15 -14.01 3.21
N LYS A 447 3.78 -14.51 2.14
CA LYS A 447 3.56 -15.87 1.66
C LYS A 447 4.02 -16.88 2.72
N ASN A 448 3.20 -17.89 2.99
CA ASN A 448 3.41 -18.92 4.03
C ASN A 448 3.35 -18.39 5.48
N ALA A 449 2.84 -17.17 5.68
CA ALA A 449 2.51 -16.68 7.01
C ALA A 449 1.27 -17.38 7.56
N ILE A 450 1.25 -17.57 8.87
CA ILE A 450 0.15 -18.12 9.64
C ILE A 450 -0.13 -17.21 10.81
N LYS A 451 -1.39 -16.81 10.96
CA LYS A 451 -1.92 -16.22 12.20
C LYS A 451 -2.70 -17.27 12.96
N THR A 452 -2.56 -17.28 14.27
CA THR A 452 -3.25 -18.23 15.15
C THR A 452 -3.38 -17.64 16.55
N ASP A 453 -4.45 -18.01 17.26
CA ASP A 453 -4.61 -17.74 18.69
C ASP A 453 -3.87 -18.76 19.58
N ALA A 454 -3.18 -19.73 18.98
CA ALA A 454 -2.30 -20.65 19.68
C ALA A 454 -1.16 -19.91 20.37
N SER A 455 -0.89 -20.28 21.62
CA SER A 455 0.25 -19.76 22.36
C SER A 455 1.57 -20.20 21.72
N PRO A 456 2.68 -19.48 21.99
CA PRO A 456 4.01 -19.92 21.54
C PRO A 456 4.37 -21.34 22.00
N SER A 457 3.87 -21.79 23.15
CA SER A 457 4.12 -23.16 23.64
C SER A 457 3.49 -24.20 22.72
N VAL A 458 2.22 -24.02 22.35
CA VAL A 458 1.49 -24.92 21.43
C VAL A 458 2.19 -24.99 20.07
N LEU A 459 2.63 -23.85 19.55
CA LEU A 459 3.40 -23.81 18.29
C LEU A 459 4.68 -24.63 18.36
N TRP A 460 5.44 -24.52 19.46
CA TRP A 460 6.65 -25.31 19.63
C TRP A 460 6.36 -26.79 19.91
N ASP A 461 5.28 -27.14 20.59
CA ASP A 461 4.87 -28.54 20.75
C ASP A 461 4.53 -29.20 19.41
N ILE A 462 3.79 -28.52 18.54
CA ILE A 462 3.54 -29.00 17.17
C ILE A 462 4.86 -29.19 16.42
N MET A 463 5.79 -28.25 16.53
CA MET A 463 7.10 -28.36 15.89
C MET A 463 7.97 -29.49 16.48
N ARG A 464 7.88 -29.77 17.79
CA ARG A 464 8.53 -30.90 18.46
C ARG A 464 7.95 -32.23 17.96
N CYS A 465 6.62 -32.35 17.84
CA CYS A 465 5.97 -33.51 17.23
C CYS A 465 6.40 -33.72 15.77
N TRP A 466 6.50 -32.63 15.00
CA TRP A 466 7.01 -32.70 13.63
C TRP A 466 8.45 -33.21 13.59
N GLU A 467 9.33 -32.72 14.45
CA GLU A 467 10.72 -33.18 14.54
C GLU A 467 10.84 -34.66 14.93
N LYS A 468 9.98 -35.20 15.79
CA LYS A 468 9.96 -36.65 16.09
C LYS A 468 9.77 -37.51 14.85
N THR A 469 8.94 -37.05 13.91
CA THR A 469 8.72 -37.73 12.62
C THR A 469 9.79 -37.40 11.56
N ASN A 470 10.49 -36.27 11.73
CA ASN A 470 11.50 -35.76 10.81
C ASN A 470 12.75 -35.30 11.59
N PRO A 471 13.55 -36.25 12.11
CA PRO A 471 14.54 -35.97 13.14
C PRO A 471 15.69 -35.09 12.65
N VAL A 472 16.14 -34.17 13.51
CA VAL A 472 17.34 -33.37 13.26
C VAL A 472 18.58 -34.01 13.87
N LYS A 473 19.76 -33.64 13.38
CA LYS A 473 21.04 -34.08 13.93
C LYS A 473 21.35 -33.35 15.24
N ARG A 474 20.73 -33.80 16.33
CA ARG A 474 20.80 -33.17 17.67
C ARG A 474 22.23 -33.02 18.18
N GLU A 475 23.12 -33.93 17.81
CA GLU A 475 24.55 -33.90 18.16
C GLU A 475 25.31 -32.69 17.60
N LYS A 476 24.77 -32.00 16.59
CA LYS A 476 25.36 -30.81 15.99
C LYS A 476 24.86 -29.51 16.61
N LEU A 477 23.91 -29.58 17.53
CA LEU A 477 23.31 -28.41 18.15
C LEU A 477 24.15 -27.98 19.37
N SER A 478 24.46 -26.69 19.42
CA SER A 478 25.11 -26.11 20.60
C SER A 478 24.11 -26.04 21.77
N GLN A 479 24.55 -26.35 22.99
CA GLN A 479 23.71 -26.29 24.19
C GLN A 479 23.12 -24.89 24.46
N THR A 480 23.77 -23.83 23.98
CA THR A 480 23.28 -22.45 24.13
C THR A 480 22.33 -22.03 23.00
N SER A 481 22.16 -22.86 21.96
CA SER A 481 21.32 -22.54 20.82
C SER A 481 19.82 -22.63 21.16
N PRO A 482 18.97 -21.82 20.52
CA PRO A 482 17.52 -21.94 20.65
C PRO A 482 17.02 -23.34 20.28
N ALA A 483 17.57 -23.93 19.20
CA ALA A 483 17.22 -25.26 18.74
C ALA A 483 17.38 -26.32 19.84
N PHE A 484 18.54 -26.33 20.51
CA PHE A 484 18.83 -27.29 21.58
C PHE A 484 17.84 -27.16 22.72
N LYS A 485 17.63 -25.95 23.25
CA LYS A 485 16.72 -25.71 24.37
C LYS A 485 15.27 -26.09 24.03
N ILE A 486 14.78 -25.69 22.85
CA ILE A 486 13.42 -26.02 22.41
C ILE A 486 13.22 -27.53 22.30
N LEU A 487 14.16 -28.24 21.67
CA LEU A 487 14.07 -29.69 21.41
C LEU A 487 14.43 -30.56 22.61
N SER A 488 14.98 -29.99 23.69
CA SER A 488 15.25 -30.69 24.95
C SER A 488 14.01 -30.82 25.84
N THR A 489 12.92 -30.13 25.48
CA THR A 489 11.64 -30.20 26.17
C THR A 489 10.72 -31.16 25.43
N GLU A 490 10.07 -32.08 26.15
CA GLU A 490 9.05 -32.96 25.56
C GLU A 490 7.78 -32.16 25.22
N PRO A 491 7.07 -32.49 24.12
CA PRO A 491 5.86 -31.77 23.74
C PRO A 491 4.73 -32.01 24.75
N GLY A 492 4.04 -30.94 25.13
CA GLY A 492 2.88 -31.01 26.05
C GLY A 492 1.58 -31.49 25.38
N LEU A 493 1.56 -31.61 24.05
CA LEU A 493 0.44 -32.12 23.26
C LEU A 493 0.95 -33.07 22.17
N GLU A 494 0.08 -33.93 21.65
CA GLU A 494 0.35 -34.75 20.47
C GLU A 494 -0.31 -34.13 19.23
N ALA A 495 0.50 -33.71 18.24
CA ALA A 495 0.00 -33.01 17.07
C ALA A 495 -0.46 -33.97 15.96
N CYS A 496 -1.67 -33.74 15.45
CA CYS A 496 -2.23 -34.48 14.30
C CYS A 496 -1.98 -33.72 12.98
N PHE A 497 -1.19 -34.29 12.08
CA PHE A 497 -0.85 -33.66 10.78
C PHE A 497 -1.76 -34.10 9.62
N THR A 498 -2.81 -34.88 9.90
CA THR A 498 -3.81 -35.27 8.90
C THR A 498 -4.53 -34.05 8.37
N VAL A 499 -4.47 -33.84 7.05
CA VAL A 499 -5.02 -32.64 6.41
C VAL A 499 -6.53 -32.60 6.58
N ARG A 500 -7.04 -31.53 7.20
CA ARG A 500 -8.47 -31.28 7.33
C ARG A 500 -9.03 -30.61 6.07
N GLU A 501 -10.33 -30.80 5.83
CA GLU A 501 -11.02 -30.21 4.68
C GLU A 501 -11.13 -28.67 4.76
N ASP A 502 -11.30 -28.15 5.97
CA ASP A 502 -11.35 -26.72 6.30
C ASP A 502 -9.95 -26.06 6.38
N ALA A 503 -8.87 -26.84 6.25
CA ALA A 503 -7.51 -26.32 6.28
C ALA A 503 -7.14 -25.55 5.00
N ASN A 504 -7.78 -25.80 3.86
CA ASN A 504 -7.45 -25.08 2.62
C ASN A 504 -8.39 -23.87 2.45
N PRO A 505 -7.90 -22.60 2.54
CA PRO A 505 -8.74 -21.42 2.43
C PRO A 505 -9.43 -21.31 1.07
N GLN A 506 -10.59 -20.66 1.01
CA GLN A 506 -11.41 -20.59 -0.20
C GLN A 506 -10.71 -19.86 -1.34
N SER A 507 -10.00 -18.76 -1.03
CA SER A 507 -9.17 -18.01 -1.98
C SER A 507 -8.11 -18.89 -2.64
N ARG A 508 -7.56 -19.86 -1.91
CA ARG A 508 -6.60 -20.84 -2.42
C ARG A 508 -7.28 -21.95 -3.22
N LYS A 509 -8.41 -22.48 -2.75
CA LYS A 509 -9.24 -23.47 -3.48
C LYS A 509 -9.69 -22.93 -4.84
N ARG A 510 -10.05 -21.63 -4.91
CA ARG A 510 -10.46 -20.92 -6.12
C ARG A 510 -9.30 -20.44 -7.00
N HIS A 511 -8.05 -20.76 -6.65
CA HIS A 511 -6.85 -20.35 -7.40
C HIS A 511 -6.74 -18.83 -7.65
N LEU A 512 -7.18 -18.00 -6.69
CA LEU A 512 -7.10 -16.54 -6.81
C LEU A 512 -5.65 -16.05 -6.77
N THR A 513 -5.39 -14.89 -7.41
CA THR A 513 -4.08 -14.23 -7.43
C THR A 513 -3.77 -13.59 -6.08
N ARG A 514 -3.36 -14.42 -5.12
CA ARG A 514 -3.06 -14.03 -3.74
C ARG A 514 -1.74 -13.26 -3.61
N PHE A 515 -0.70 -13.74 -4.28
CA PHE A 515 0.61 -13.10 -4.32
C PHE A 515 1.05 -13.02 -5.78
N GLN A 516 1.35 -11.82 -6.26
CA GLN A 516 1.81 -11.65 -7.64
C GLN A 516 3.26 -12.14 -7.77
N GLU A 517 3.54 -12.86 -8.85
CA GLU A 517 4.92 -13.16 -9.23
C GLU A 517 5.51 -11.94 -9.94
N ASN A 518 6.69 -11.49 -9.50
CA ASN A 518 7.36 -10.32 -10.06
C ASN A 518 7.50 -10.45 -11.59
N PRO A 519 6.79 -9.64 -12.39
CA PRO A 519 6.63 -9.90 -13.81
C PRO A 519 7.85 -9.52 -14.67
N GLN A 520 8.82 -8.73 -14.16
CA GLN A 520 9.99 -8.30 -14.95
C GLN A 520 11.29 -8.14 -14.14
N ALA A 521 12.44 -8.10 -14.84
CA ALA A 521 13.68 -7.59 -14.27
C ALA A 521 13.55 -6.08 -13.93
N PHE A 522 14.23 -5.60 -12.89
CA PHE A 522 14.12 -4.24 -12.35
C PHE A 522 12.78 -3.87 -11.70
N TRP A 523 11.98 -4.87 -11.33
CA TRP A 523 10.75 -4.69 -10.55
C TRP A 523 11.04 -4.06 -9.18
N GLY A 524 10.45 -2.90 -8.90
CA GLY A 524 10.66 -2.17 -7.64
C GLY A 524 10.40 -0.66 -7.75
N PRO A 525 10.56 0.09 -6.65
CA PRO A 525 10.42 1.54 -6.66
C PRO A 525 11.53 2.18 -7.49
N LYS A 526 11.15 2.99 -8.48
CA LYS A 526 12.07 3.82 -9.25
C LYS A 526 12.60 4.97 -8.37
N ALA A 527 13.81 5.44 -8.65
CA ALA A 527 14.38 6.58 -7.93
C ALA A 527 13.62 7.86 -8.28
N ARG A 528 13.52 8.79 -7.32
CA ARG A 528 12.95 10.12 -7.54
C ARG A 528 13.73 10.84 -8.65
N ALA A 529 13.02 11.50 -9.56
CA ALA A 529 13.63 12.37 -10.56
C ALA A 529 14.39 13.51 -9.87
N LYS A 530 15.64 13.78 -10.29
CA LYS A 530 16.44 14.90 -9.80
C LYS A 530 16.31 16.07 -10.77
N SER A 531 16.21 17.30 -10.26
CA SER A 531 16.41 18.50 -11.06
C SER A 531 17.80 18.48 -11.71
N SER A 532 17.82 18.62 -13.03
CA SER A 532 18.95 18.59 -13.98
C SER A 532 20.35 18.95 -13.43
N GLY A 533 21.36 18.12 -13.74
CA GLY A 533 22.77 18.47 -13.54
C GLY A 533 23.78 17.32 -13.40
N GLY A 534 23.39 16.06 -13.56
CA GLY A 534 24.35 14.96 -13.55
C GLY A 534 23.74 13.70 -14.15
N SER A 535 24.41 13.12 -15.14
CA SER A 535 24.07 11.81 -15.68
C SER A 535 23.85 10.82 -14.53
N ILE A 536 22.85 9.94 -14.67
CA ILE A 536 22.79 8.74 -13.85
C ILE A 536 24.14 8.06 -14.04
N SER A 537 24.97 8.03 -12.99
CA SER A 537 26.19 7.23 -13.02
C SER A 537 25.77 5.81 -13.40
N MET A 538 26.26 5.33 -14.54
CA MET A 538 26.05 3.95 -15.03
C MET A 538 26.29 2.92 -13.91
N ASP A 539 27.12 3.27 -12.94
CA ASP A 539 27.45 2.51 -11.74
C ASP A 539 26.25 2.15 -10.84
N LEU A 540 25.19 2.97 -10.76
CA LEU A 540 23.99 2.67 -9.97
C LEU A 540 23.06 1.67 -10.67
N GLN A 541 22.90 1.78 -11.99
CA GLN A 541 22.19 0.78 -12.79
C GLN A 541 22.97 -0.54 -12.81
N ASP A 542 24.29 -0.50 -12.92
CA ASP A 542 25.12 -1.70 -12.91
C ASP A 542 25.20 -2.36 -11.53
N LYS A 543 25.14 -1.58 -10.43
CA LYS A 543 24.95 -2.13 -9.07
C LYS A 543 23.60 -2.85 -8.91
N ARG A 544 22.52 -2.34 -9.52
CA ARG A 544 21.21 -3.02 -9.54
C ARG A 544 21.25 -4.32 -10.34
N LYS A 545 21.86 -4.30 -11.53
CA LYS A 545 22.09 -5.51 -12.36
C LYS A 545 22.89 -6.57 -11.59
N LYS A 546 23.97 -6.17 -10.91
CA LYS A 546 24.83 -7.08 -10.11
C LYS A 546 24.15 -7.69 -8.88
N CYS A 547 23.03 -7.13 -8.42
CA CYS A 547 22.32 -7.59 -7.23
C CYS A 547 21.00 -8.32 -7.53
N GLN A 548 20.56 -8.36 -8.80
CA GLN A 548 19.40 -9.16 -9.21
C GLN A 548 19.72 -10.66 -9.27
N ASN A 549 18.69 -11.49 -9.05
CA ASN A 549 18.70 -12.95 -9.23
C ASN A 549 19.74 -13.76 -8.44
N LYS A 550 20.46 -13.17 -7.48
CA LYS A 550 21.44 -13.86 -6.62
C LYS A 550 20.90 -15.08 -5.85
N ARG A 551 19.59 -15.29 -5.82
CA ARG A 551 18.94 -16.43 -5.16
C ARG A 551 17.95 -17.21 -6.04
N LYS A 552 17.88 -16.92 -7.36
CA LYS A 552 16.88 -17.55 -8.24
C LYS A 552 17.38 -18.79 -9.01
N ASN A 553 18.69 -18.97 -9.16
CA ASN A 553 19.23 -20.15 -9.82
C ASN A 553 19.61 -21.19 -8.75
N GLN A 554 18.98 -22.37 -8.77
CA GLN A 554 19.57 -23.54 -8.13
C GLN A 554 20.93 -23.77 -8.78
N ILE A 555 21.97 -23.84 -7.96
CA ILE A 555 23.32 -24.18 -8.43
C ILE A 555 23.31 -25.68 -8.72
N THR A 556 23.19 -26.04 -10.00
CA THR A 556 23.19 -27.43 -10.45
C THR A 556 24.60 -28.01 -10.57
N ASP A 557 25.61 -27.15 -10.63
CA ASP A 557 27.02 -27.55 -10.76
C ASP A 557 27.86 -27.03 -9.58
N SER A 558 28.40 -27.97 -8.81
CA SER A 558 29.24 -27.72 -7.63
C SER A 558 30.53 -26.95 -7.95
N SER A 559 30.97 -26.93 -9.22
CA SER A 559 32.15 -26.19 -9.67
C SER A 559 31.95 -24.66 -9.57
N GLN A 560 30.71 -24.17 -9.68
CA GLN A 560 30.39 -22.75 -9.67
C GLN A 560 30.43 -22.11 -8.27
N LEU A 561 30.42 -22.93 -7.21
CA LEU A 561 30.53 -22.48 -5.81
C LEU A 561 31.93 -21.93 -5.48
N LYS A 562 32.96 -22.31 -6.25
CA LYS A 562 34.35 -21.86 -6.03
C LYS A 562 34.65 -20.46 -6.57
N ASN A 563 33.77 -19.91 -7.42
CA ASN A 563 33.96 -18.61 -8.08
C ASN A 563 33.23 -17.44 -7.39
N PHE A 564 32.53 -17.68 -6.28
CA PHE A 564 31.93 -16.61 -5.50
C PHE A 564 32.91 -16.13 -4.41
N PRO A 565 33.40 -14.88 -4.47
CA PRO A 565 34.18 -14.33 -3.38
C PRO A 565 33.27 -14.15 -2.17
N CYS A 566 33.33 -15.09 -1.23
CA CYS A 566 32.69 -14.98 0.07
C CYS A 566 33.23 -13.72 0.76
N LYS A 567 32.34 -12.80 1.17
CA LYS A 567 32.71 -11.59 1.93
C LYS A 567 33.47 -11.88 3.24
N ARG A 568 33.57 -13.14 3.65
CA ARG A 568 34.28 -13.58 4.86
C ARG A 568 35.75 -13.97 4.65
N PHE A 569 36.27 -13.91 3.42
CA PHE A 569 37.71 -14.01 3.16
C PHE A 569 38.13 -12.96 2.13
N LYS A 570 38.39 -11.73 2.60
CA LYS A 570 39.36 -10.89 1.89
C LYS A 570 40.73 -11.46 2.22
N GLN A 571 41.46 -11.83 1.17
CA GLN A 571 42.88 -12.19 1.22
C GLN A 571 43.63 -11.21 2.12
N VAL A 572 44.26 -11.76 3.15
CA VAL A 572 45.33 -11.10 3.88
C VAL A 572 46.47 -10.93 2.88
N SER A 573 46.60 -9.73 2.30
CA SER A 573 47.82 -9.38 1.60
C SER A 573 48.92 -9.16 2.63
N SER A 574 50.06 -9.79 2.37
CA SER A 574 51.26 -9.96 3.20
C SER A 574 52.02 -8.66 3.54
N ALA A 575 51.36 -7.49 3.47
CA ALA A 575 51.94 -6.19 3.82
C ALA A 575 51.38 -5.57 5.12
N ALA A 576 50.26 -6.07 5.66
CA ALA A 576 49.63 -5.49 6.85
C ALA A 576 50.11 -6.07 8.20
N ILE A 577 50.92 -7.13 8.19
CA ILE A 577 51.42 -7.80 9.41
C ILE A 577 52.67 -7.09 10.01
N LYS A 578 53.33 -6.19 9.27
CA LYS A 578 54.52 -5.46 9.77
C LYS A 578 54.23 -4.12 10.46
N LYS A 579 53.00 -3.61 10.49
CA LYS A 579 52.66 -2.32 11.16
C LYS A 579 51.86 -2.43 12.46
N LYS A 580 51.42 -3.63 12.89
CA LYS A 580 50.75 -3.83 14.18
C LYS A 580 51.61 -4.47 15.29
N LYS A 581 52.88 -4.78 15.03
CA LYS A 581 53.86 -5.21 16.06
C LYS A 581 54.70 -4.08 16.66
N LYS A 582 54.44 -2.80 16.33
CA LYS A 582 55.20 -1.64 16.84
C LYS A 582 54.40 -0.62 17.66
N LYS A 583 53.16 -0.96 18.06
CA LYS A 583 52.30 -0.14 18.93
C LYS A 583 51.73 -0.94 20.12
N SER A 584 52.49 -1.94 20.58
CA SER A 584 52.25 -2.70 21.83
C SER A 584 53.46 -2.63 22.76
N PHE A 585 54.37 -1.69 22.50
CA PHE A 585 55.45 -1.28 23.38
C PHE A 585 55.26 0.24 23.50
N ILE A 586 55.23 0.78 24.72
CA ILE A 586 54.81 2.15 25.09
C ILE A 586 53.28 2.28 25.32
N GLN A 587 52.75 1.54 26.29
CA GLN A 587 51.78 2.03 27.27
C GLN A 587 51.61 1.02 28.41
N SER A 588 52.75 0.70 29.04
CA SER A 588 52.83 0.00 30.32
C SER A 588 53.88 0.75 31.11
N ASN A 589 53.49 1.91 31.63
CA ASN A 589 54.18 2.73 32.63
C ASN A 589 53.28 3.95 32.81
N TYR A 590 52.34 3.86 33.76
CA TYR A 590 51.72 4.95 34.52
C TYR A 590 50.51 4.36 35.27
N GLU A 591 50.83 3.55 36.27
CA GLU A 591 50.01 3.43 37.48
C GLU A 591 50.98 3.72 38.65
N VAL A 592 50.45 4.35 39.70
CA VAL A 592 51.05 4.75 40.99
C VAL A 592 51.23 6.28 41.14
N GLU A 593 50.73 6.77 42.27
CA GLU A 593 50.54 8.15 42.76
C GLU A 593 49.24 8.82 42.28
N SER A 594 48.29 9.25 43.13
CA SER A 594 48.24 9.31 44.59
C SER A 594 46.78 9.56 45.02
N THR A 595 46.37 8.89 46.10
CA THR A 595 45.36 9.38 47.04
C THR A 595 45.79 10.71 47.64
N LYS A 596 44.95 11.75 47.59
CA LYS A 596 44.60 12.68 48.69
C LYS A 596 43.72 13.85 48.21
N LEU A 597 42.75 14.16 49.08
CA LEU A 597 41.73 15.24 49.10
C LEU A 597 40.44 14.97 48.33
#